data_AF-A0A1V2QYB6-F1
#
_entry.id   AF-A0A1V2QYB6-F1
#
_cell.length_a   1.000
_cell.length_b   1.000
_cell.length_c   1.000
_cell.angle_alpha   90.00
_cell.angle_beta   90.00
_cell.angle_gamma   90.00
#
_symmetry.space_group_name_H-M   'P 1'
#
loop_
_entity.id
_entity.type
_entity.pdbx_description
1 polymer ?
#
loop_
_entity_poly.entity_id
_entity_poly.type
_entity_poly.pdbx_seq_one_letter_code
_entity_poly.pdbx_strand_id
1 'polypeptide(L)' 'MSDARWALIEPTLTAWRAARRGPGTAARVHDLREIVNAILYVCRTGIAWEYLPHDFPPYKTVYDYYAKWETD' A
#
# COMPACT_ATOMS: atom_id res chain seq x y z
N MET A 1 4.98 -3.19 10.71
CA MET A 1 3.81 -4.00 11.16
C MET A 1 4.29 -5.39 11.58
N SER A 2 3.79 -5.95 12.70
CA SER A 2 4.10 -7.35 13.07
C SER A 2 3.34 -8.34 12.18
N ASP A 3 3.86 -9.55 12.05
CA ASP A 3 3.25 -10.60 11.21
C ASP A 3 1.83 -10.96 11.68
N ALA A 4 1.60 -11.02 12.99
CA ALA A 4 0.28 -11.31 13.55
C ALA A 4 -0.77 -10.25 13.18
N ARG A 5 -0.40 -8.96 13.17
CA ARG A 5 -1.31 -7.89 12.73
C ARG A 5 -1.49 -7.89 11.22
N TRP A 6 -0.44 -8.23 10.48
CA TRP A 6 -0.52 -8.38 9.03
C TRP A 6 -1.52 -9.46 8.63
N ALA A 7 -1.45 -10.64 9.26
CA ALA A 7 -2.34 -11.76 8.97
C ALA A 7 -3.83 -11.44 9.15
N LEU A 8 -4.18 -10.44 9.98
CA LEU A 8 -5.56 -10.00 10.16
C LEU A 8 -6.07 -9.11 9.01
N ILE A 9 -5.20 -8.28 8.42
CA ILE A 9 -5.58 -7.30 7.40
C ILE A 9 -5.29 -7.78 5.97
N GLU A 10 -4.30 -8.65 5.81
CA GLU A 10 -3.85 -9.18 4.53
C GLU A 10 -4.97 -9.79 3.69
N PRO A 11 -5.88 -10.63 4.23
CA PRO A 11 -6.93 -11.24 3.42
C PRO A 11 -7.84 -10.19 2.78
N THR A 12 -8.21 -9.15 3.54
CA THR A 12 -9.07 -8.06 3.07
C THR A 12 -8.39 -7.25 1.97
N LEU A 13 -7.13 -6.86 2.19
CA LEU A 13 -6.37 -6.07 1.20
C LEU A 13 -6.07 -6.88 -0.07
N THR A 14 -5.83 -8.18 0.09
CA THR A 14 -5.61 -9.11 -1.03
C THR A 14 -6.89 -9.29 -1.85
N ALA A 15 -8.03 -9.50 -1.18
CA ALA A 15 -9.34 -9.57 -1.84
C ALA A 15 -9.68 -8.26 -2.56
N TRP A 16 -9.46 -7.11 -1.90
CA TRP A 16 -9.64 -5.78 -2.48
C TRP A 16 -8.80 -5.59 -3.76
N ARG A 17 -7.53 -6.02 -3.72
CA ARG A 17 -6.60 -5.95 -4.84
C ARG A 17 -7.01 -6.90 -5.97
N ALA A 18 -7.48 -8.11 -5.63
CA ALA A 18 -7.93 -9.10 -6.60
C ALA A 18 -9.21 -8.69 -7.32
N ALA A 19 -10.18 -8.11 -6.62
CA ALA A 19 -11.43 -7.60 -7.20
C ALA A 19 -11.20 -6.49 -8.23
N ARG A 20 -10.06 -5.78 -8.14
CA ARG A 20 -9.66 -4.69 -9.04
C ARG A 20 -8.65 -5.13 -10.09
N ARG A 21 -8.48 -6.44 -10.28
CA ARG A 21 -7.68 -7.01 -11.37
C ARG A 21 -8.59 -7.24 -12.59
N GLY A 22 -8.31 -6.56 -13.69
CA GLY A 22 -9.00 -6.74 -14.96
C GLY A 22 -8.05 -6.81 -16.15
N PRO A 23 -8.56 -7.11 -17.36
CA PRO A 23 -7.78 -7.06 -18.59
C PRO A 23 -7.08 -5.71 -18.75
N GLY A 24 -5.78 -5.72 -19.05
CA GLY A 24 -4.97 -4.49 -19.18
C GLY A 24 -4.44 -3.91 -17.87
N THR A 25 -4.69 -4.55 -16.70
CA THR A 25 -4.06 -4.11 -15.45
C THR A 25 -2.58 -4.48 -15.46
N ALA A 26 -1.70 -3.49 -15.32
CA ALA A 26 -0.26 -3.69 -15.22
C ALA A 26 0.10 -4.69 -14.10
N ALA A 27 1.18 -5.45 -14.31
CA ALA A 27 1.72 -6.34 -13.31
C ALA A 27 2.04 -5.54 -12.03
N ARG A 28 1.54 -6.01 -10.88
CA ARG A 28 1.82 -5.38 -9.60
C ARG A 28 3.23 -5.77 -9.17
N VAL A 29 4.12 -4.79 -9.05
CA VAL A 29 5.53 -4.99 -8.72
C VAL A 29 5.78 -5.03 -7.21
N HIS A 30 4.96 -4.31 -6.43
CA HIS A 30 5.18 -4.13 -5.00
C HIS A 30 4.23 -4.95 -4.12
N ASP A 31 4.79 -5.47 -3.04
CA ASP A 31 4.06 -6.22 -2.01
C ASP A 31 3.02 -5.30 -1.31
N LEU A 32 1.85 -5.83 -0.94
CA LEU A 32 0.83 -5.05 -0.20
C LEU A 32 1.37 -4.58 1.15
N ARG A 33 2.14 -5.42 1.82
CA ARG A 33 2.70 -5.15 3.14
C ARG A 33 3.67 -4.00 3.09
N GLU A 34 4.50 -3.91 2.04
CA GLU A 34 5.41 -2.77 1.85
C GLU A 34 4.65 -1.47 1.65
N ILE A 35 3.57 -1.49 0.86
CA ILE A 35 2.70 -0.32 0.67
C ILE A 35 2.05 0.09 2.00
N VAL A 36 1.51 -0.86 2.76
CA VAL A 36 0.90 -0.56 4.07
C VAL A 36 1.94 -0.03 5.06
N ASN A 37 3.14 -0.62 5.11
CA ASN A 37 4.21 -0.12 5.96
C ASN A 37 4.62 1.30 5.57
N ALA A 38 4.70 1.61 4.26
CA ALA A 38 5.02 2.95 3.78
C ALA A 38 3.93 3.98 4.16
N ILE A 39 2.65 3.64 4.01
CA ILE A 39 1.53 4.50 4.44
C ILE A 39 1.62 4.73 5.95
N LEU A 40 1.80 3.68 6.76
CA LEU A 40 1.93 3.79 8.20
C LEU A 40 3.14 4.62 8.62
N TYR A 41 4.25 4.53 7.88
CA TYR A 41 5.43 5.35 8.11
C TYR A 41 5.10 6.84 7.91
N VAL A 42 4.44 7.20 6.81
CA VAL A 42 3.99 8.58 6.54
C VAL A 42 3.00 9.05 7.61
N CYS A 43 1.99 8.25 7.96
CA CYS A 43 1.02 8.61 9.01
C CYS A 43 1.68 8.77 10.39
N ARG A 44 2.73 7.99 10.69
CA ARG A 44 3.43 8.05 11.98
C ARG A 44 4.38 9.24 12.09
N THR A 45 5.03 9.60 10.99
CA THR A 45 6.09 10.62 10.97
C THR A 45 5.60 11.99 10.50
N GLY A 46 4.49 12.05 9.76
CA GLY A 46 3.91 13.28 9.21
C GLY A 46 4.71 13.88 8.07
N ILE A 47 5.68 13.15 7.49
CA ILE A 47 6.48 13.66 6.37
C ILE A 47 5.63 13.81 5.10
N ALA A 48 6.07 14.68 4.20
CA ALA A 48 5.49 14.72 2.87
C ALA A 48 5.78 13.40 2.13
N TRP A 49 4.83 12.93 1.32
CA TRP A 49 4.95 11.68 0.55
C TRP A 49 6.20 11.67 -0.34
N GLU A 50 6.58 12.80 -0.93
CA GLU A 50 7.77 12.94 -1.78
C GLU A 50 9.09 12.67 -1.05
N TYR A 51 9.10 12.80 0.29
CA TYR A 51 10.25 12.50 1.14
C TYR A 51 10.25 11.08 1.69
N LEU A 52 9.37 10.20 1.18
CA LEU A 52 9.40 8.79 1.55
C LEU A 52 10.78 8.18 1.24
N PRO A 53 11.42 7.49 2.20
CA PRO A 53 12.71 6.85 1.97
C PRO A 53 12.71 5.90 0.76
N HIS A 54 13.82 5.84 0.04
CA HIS A 54 13.97 5.02 -1.17
C HIS A 54 13.89 3.51 -0.92
N ASP A 55 14.01 3.07 0.33
CA ASP A 55 13.81 1.67 0.73
C ASP A 55 12.33 1.25 0.65
N PHE A 56 11.41 2.21 0.58
CA PHE A 56 9.99 1.93 0.35
C PHE A 56 9.65 1.96 -1.15
N PRO A 57 8.50 1.37 -1.53
CA PRO A 57 7.95 1.54 -2.87
C PRO A 57 7.83 3.03 -3.25
N PRO A 58 7.91 3.38 -4.55
CA PRO A 58 7.82 4.76 -5.00
C PRO A 58 6.60 5.48 -4.44
N TYR A 59 6.79 6.69 -3.91
CA TYR A 59 5.74 7.43 -3.21
C TYR A 59 4.45 7.58 -4.03
N LYS A 60 4.55 7.74 -5.35
CA LYS A 60 3.40 7.82 -6.26
C LYS A 60 2.55 6.56 -6.18
N THR A 61 3.18 5.39 -6.20
CA THR A 61 2.49 4.11 -6.04
C THR A 61 1.87 3.98 -4.67
N VAL A 62 2.58 4.35 -3.61
CA VAL A 62 2.04 4.29 -2.24
C VAL A 62 0.83 5.21 -2.09
N TYR A 63 0.93 6.45 -2.57
CA TYR A 63 -0.14 7.44 -2.55
C TYR A 63 -1.34 7.00 -3.37
N ASP A 64 -1.13 6.41 -4.56
CA ASP A 64 -2.22 5.87 -5.38
C ASP A 64 -3.03 4.80 -4.64
N TYR A 65 -2.38 3.98 -3.81
CA TYR A 65 -3.08 3.01 -2.96
C TYR A 65 -3.83 3.70 -1.82
N TYR A 66 -3.18 4.64 -1.14
CA TYR A 66 -3.81 5.42 -0.07
C TYR A 66 -5.10 6.12 -0.56
N ALA A 67 -5.02 6.88 -1.65
CA ALA A 67 -6.15 7.60 -2.22
C ALA A 67 -7.29 6.66 -2.63
N LYS A 68 -6.97 5.48 -3.18
CA LYS A 68 -7.97 4.48 -3.55
C LYS A 68 -8.64 3.82 -2.34
N TRP A 69 -7.97 3.72 -1.20
CA TRP A 69 -8.55 3.19 0.03
C TRP A 69 -9.33 4.24 0.81
N GLU A 70 -8.96 5.52 0.70
CA GLU A 70 -9.69 6.63 1.32
C GLU A 70 -11.05 6.88 0.64
N THR A 71 -11.15 6.56 -0.65
CA THR A 71 -12.36 6.79 -1.46
C THR A 71 -13.31 5.58 -1.50
N ASP A 72 -12.94 4.46 -0.88
CA ASP A 72 -13.68 3.19 -0.91
C ASP A 72 -14.34 2.90 0.44
#